data_AF-A0A7X1L818-F1
#
_entry.id   AF-A0A7X1L818-F1
#
_cell.length_a   1.000
_cell.length_b   1.000
_cell.length_c   1.000
_cell.angle_alpha   90.00
_cell.angle_beta   90.00
_cell.angle_gamma   90.00
#
_symmetry.space_group_name_H-M   'P 1'
#
loop_
_entity.id
_entity.type
_entity.pdbx_description
1 polymer ?
#
loop_
_entity_poly.entity_id
_entity_poly.type
_entity_poly.pdbx_seq_one_letter_code
_entity_poly.pdbx_strand_id
1 'polypeptide(L)'
;MDAQQNARPKAGALTASALQMKKSFKEKLKEYKSAFYHGKAFRRMEIGKFESAAKILESICRDNPREPGNEISYYFIGQCYFRMGKIDLAINWLSKAYDLFNIKLIENRSYRYLRNYRDMLQMYCKALRINGETALADKLIYEKDFGS
;
A
#
# COMPACT_ATOMS: atom_id res chain seq x y z
N MET A 1 -10.02 7.89 -61.66
CA MET A 1 -9.51 6.61 -61.15
C MET A 1 -8.02 6.77 -60.91
N ASP A 2 -7.41 6.68 -59.74
CA ASP A 2 -7.84 6.75 -58.35
C ASP A 2 -6.55 7.07 -57.59
N ALA A 3 -6.41 8.31 -57.13
CA ALA A 3 -5.34 8.71 -56.23
C ALA A 3 -5.72 8.24 -54.82
N GLN A 4 -5.72 6.93 -54.59
CA GLN A 4 -5.77 6.40 -53.23
C GLN A 4 -4.39 6.53 -52.62
N GLN A 5 -4.17 7.67 -51.96
CA GLN A 5 -3.25 7.80 -50.84
C GLN A 5 -3.58 6.70 -49.81
N ASN A 6 -3.04 5.50 -50.01
CA ASN A 6 -3.04 4.46 -48.99
C ASN A 6 -2.03 4.87 -47.93
N ALA A 7 -2.52 5.64 -46.97
CA ALA A 7 -1.84 5.99 -45.74
C ALA A 7 -1.38 4.69 -45.05
N ARG A 8 -0.11 4.33 -45.23
CA ARG A 8 0.54 3.33 -44.39
C ARG A 8 0.29 3.75 -42.93
N PRO A 9 -0.29 2.88 -42.07
CA PRO A 9 -0.39 3.23 -40.67
C PRO A 9 1.04 3.44 -40.16
N LYS A 10 1.29 4.67 -39.69
CA LYS A 10 2.58 5.21 -39.24
C LYS A 10 3.33 4.13 -38.44
N ALA A 11 4.53 3.74 -38.87
CA ALA A 11 5.38 2.79 -38.15
C ALA A 11 5.56 3.16 -36.66
N GLY A 12 5.48 4.46 -36.33
CA GLY A 12 5.47 4.98 -34.96
C GLY A 12 4.24 4.62 -34.11
N ALA A 13 3.07 4.38 -34.70
CA ALA A 13 1.84 3.99 -33.99
C ALA A 13 1.85 2.49 -33.63
N LEU A 14 2.41 1.64 -34.49
CA LEU A 14 2.62 0.21 -34.22
C LEU A 14 3.65 -0.01 -33.10
N THR A 15 4.73 0.77 -33.07
CA THR A 15 5.72 0.71 -31.98
C THR A 15 5.17 1.26 -30.67
N ALA A 16 4.36 2.33 -30.71
CA ALA A 16 3.70 2.87 -29.53
C ALA A 16 2.69 1.87 -28.92
N SER A 17 1.88 1.22 -29.76
CA SER A 17 0.92 0.20 -29.34
C SER A 17 1.62 -1.04 -28.74
N ALA A 18 2.69 -1.52 -29.36
CA ALA A 18 3.49 -2.64 -28.84
C ALA A 18 4.22 -2.28 -27.53
N LEU A 19 4.72 -1.05 -27.40
CA LEU A 19 5.35 -0.56 -26.17
C LEU A 19 4.31 -0.43 -25.03
N GLN A 20 3.12 0.06 -25.35
CA GLN A 20 2.01 0.21 -24.40
C GLN A 20 1.49 -1.15 -23.94
N MET A 21 1.45 -2.15 -24.82
CA MET A 21 1.11 -3.52 -24.47
C MET A 21 2.17 -4.17 -23.56
N LYS A 22 3.46 -3.97 -23.84
CA LYS A 22 4.54 -4.44 -22.96
C LYS A 22 4.48 -3.80 -21.57
N LYS A 23 4.17 -2.50 -21.51
CA LYS A 23 4.03 -1.75 -20.25
C LYS A 23 2.85 -2.29 -19.44
N SER A 24 1.67 -2.43 -20.05
CA SER A 24 0.47 -2.92 -19.35
C SER A 24 0.62 -4.38 -18.89
N PHE A 25 1.31 -5.22 -19.68
CA PHE A 25 1.64 -6.59 -19.27
C PHE A 25 2.56 -6.60 -18.04
N LYS A 26 3.59 -5.75 -18.01
CA LYS A 26 4.50 -5.62 -16.86
C LYS A 26 3.77 -5.13 -15.60
N GLU A 27 2.83 -4.20 -15.75
CA GLU A 27 1.99 -3.70 -14.64
C GLU A 27 1.08 -4.80 -14.10
N LYS A 28 0.36 -5.53 -14.96
CA LYS A 28 -0.44 -6.69 -14.53
C LYS A 28 0.42 -7.75 -13.85
N LEU A 29 1.61 -8.03 -14.37
CA LEU A 29 2.52 -9.00 -13.76
C LEU A 29 2.96 -8.56 -12.35
N LYS A 30 3.19 -7.27 -12.13
CA LYS A 30 3.47 -6.72 -10.78
C LYS A 30 2.27 -6.88 -9.85
N GLU A 31 1.06 -6.60 -10.32
CA GLU A 31 -0.17 -6.76 -9.54
C GLU A 31 -0.39 -8.22 -9.12
N TYR A 32 -0.28 -9.17 -10.05
CA TYR A 32 -0.35 -10.61 -9.73
C TYR A 32 0.72 -11.03 -8.73
N LYS A 33 1.94 -10.53 -8.92
CA LYS A 33 3.06 -10.79 -8.02
C LYS A 33 2.71 -10.27 -6.61
N SER A 34 2.26 -9.02 -6.49
CA SER A 34 1.88 -8.42 -5.21
C SER A 34 0.80 -9.24 -4.51
N ALA A 35 -0.30 -9.56 -5.19
CA ALA A 35 -1.40 -10.33 -4.62
C ALA A 35 -0.95 -11.72 -4.11
N PHE A 36 -0.09 -12.40 -4.87
CA PHE A 36 0.48 -13.69 -4.46
C PHE A 36 1.34 -13.57 -3.19
N TYR A 37 2.22 -12.55 -3.12
CA TYR A 37 3.07 -12.35 -1.95
C TYR A 37 2.29 -11.85 -0.73
N HIS A 38 1.21 -11.08 -0.91
CA HIS A 38 0.27 -10.73 0.16
C HIS A 38 -0.37 -11.98 0.76
N GLY A 39 -0.90 -12.89 -0.08
CA GLY A 39 -1.47 -14.14 0.40
C GLY A 39 -0.46 -14.99 1.19
N LYS A 40 0.79 -15.06 0.69
CA LYS A 40 1.88 -15.77 1.39
C LYS A 40 2.25 -15.12 2.72
N ALA A 41 2.27 -13.79 2.80
CA ALA A 41 2.54 -13.06 4.03
C ALA A 41 1.42 -13.27 5.05
N PHE A 42 0.15 -13.19 4.64
CA PHE A 42 -1.00 -13.40 5.53
C PHE A 42 -1.02 -14.81 6.13
N ARG A 43 -0.81 -15.84 5.30
CA ARG A 43 -0.65 -17.21 5.79
C ARG A 43 0.47 -17.35 6.83
N ARG A 44 1.57 -16.61 6.67
CA ARG A 44 2.67 -16.58 7.63
C ARG A 44 2.30 -15.85 8.93
N MET A 45 1.51 -14.78 8.85
CA MET A 45 0.98 -14.09 10.03
C MET A 45 0.02 -14.97 10.82
N GLU A 46 -0.84 -15.74 10.14
CA GLU A 46 -1.78 -16.68 10.78
C GLU A 46 -1.06 -17.76 11.60
N ILE A 47 0.05 -18.28 11.09
CA ILE A 47 0.89 -19.27 11.81
C ILE A 47 1.90 -18.61 12.77
N GLY A 48 1.79 -17.30 13.02
CA GLY A 48 2.64 -16.56 13.97
C GLY A 48 4.07 -16.25 13.50
N LYS A 49 4.42 -16.53 12.24
CA LYS A 49 5.76 -16.26 11.68
C LYS A 49 5.90 -14.81 11.20
N PHE A 50 5.76 -13.86 12.13
CA PHE A 50 5.70 -12.42 11.87
C PHE A 50 6.93 -11.84 11.17
N GLU A 51 8.14 -12.19 11.61
CA GLU A 51 9.38 -11.70 10.97
C GLU A 51 9.42 -12.10 9.48
N SER A 52 9.03 -13.34 9.21
CA SER A 52 9.03 -13.91 7.88
C SER A 52 7.95 -13.32 6.97
N ALA A 53 6.84 -12.83 7.56
CA ALA A 53 5.78 -12.13 6.87
C ALA A 53 6.21 -10.68 6.56
N ALA A 54 6.80 -9.99 7.54
CA ALA A 54 7.34 -8.64 7.36
C ALA A 54 8.34 -8.59 6.20
N LYS A 55 9.33 -9.51 6.16
CA LYS A 55 10.31 -9.56 5.05
C LYS A 55 9.68 -9.71 3.67
N ILE A 56 8.61 -10.50 3.56
CA ILE A 56 7.89 -10.67 2.29
C ILE A 56 7.22 -9.36 1.91
N LEU A 57 6.47 -8.74 2.83
CA LEU A 57 5.78 -7.48 2.57
C LEU A 57 6.75 -6.33 2.25
N GLU A 58 7.87 -6.24 2.96
CA GLU A 58 8.92 -5.25 2.70
C GLU A 58 9.51 -5.38 1.29
N SER A 59 9.65 -6.62 0.79
CA SER A 59 10.09 -6.86 -0.58
C SER A 59 9.10 -6.35 -1.64
N ILE A 60 7.81 -6.29 -1.31
CA ILE A 60 6.78 -5.71 -2.20
C ILE A 60 6.94 -4.18 -2.25
N CYS A 61 7.17 -3.57 -1.09
CA CYS A 61 7.22 -2.11 -0.98
C CYS A 61 8.53 -1.47 -1.43
N ARG A 62 9.63 -2.24 -1.51
CA ARG A 62 10.98 -1.73 -1.85
C ARG A 62 11.02 -1.03 -3.20
N ASP A 63 10.33 -1.59 -4.19
CA ASP A 63 10.51 -1.16 -5.58
C ASP A 63 9.64 0.04 -5.97
N ASN A 64 8.48 0.24 -5.32
CA ASN A 64 7.58 1.37 -5.61
C ASN A 64 6.81 1.81 -4.35
N PRO A 65 7.37 2.69 -3.51
CA PRO A 65 6.80 3.01 -2.20
C PRO A 65 5.37 3.60 -2.21
N ARG A 66 4.91 4.15 -3.34
CA ARG A 66 3.58 4.76 -3.52
C ARG A 66 2.64 3.96 -4.44
N GLU A 67 2.99 2.71 -4.77
CA GLU A 67 2.12 1.86 -5.59
C GLU A 67 0.77 1.62 -4.90
N PRO A 68 -0.37 1.64 -5.64
CA PRO A 68 -1.66 1.35 -5.07
C PRO A 68 -1.68 0.00 -4.35
N GLY A 69 -2.04 -0.02 -3.06
CA GLY A 69 -2.08 -1.22 -2.24
C GLY A 69 -0.92 -1.31 -1.24
N ASN A 70 0.13 -0.49 -1.37
CA ASN A 70 1.23 -0.48 -0.41
C ASN A 70 0.86 0.07 0.96
N GLU A 71 -0.18 0.89 1.08
CA GLU A 71 -0.74 1.28 2.37
C GLU A 71 -1.14 0.06 3.22
N ILE A 72 -1.67 -0.97 2.55
CA ILE A 72 -2.06 -2.23 3.19
C ILE A 72 -0.80 -3.01 3.60
N SER A 73 0.20 -3.08 2.72
CA SER A 73 1.49 -3.72 3.02
C SER A 73 2.17 -3.09 4.24
N TYR A 74 2.28 -1.75 4.28
CA TYR A 74 2.89 -1.03 5.41
C TYR A 74 2.15 -1.27 6.71
N TYR A 75 0.81 -1.27 6.68
CA TYR A 75 0.00 -1.59 7.84
C TYR A 75 0.32 -2.99 8.38
N PHE A 76 0.39 -4.01 7.52
CA PHE A 76 0.69 -5.37 7.94
C PHE A 76 2.15 -5.57 8.37
N ILE A 77 3.11 -4.84 7.79
CA ILE A 77 4.50 -4.82 8.29
C ILE A 77 4.54 -4.25 9.71
N GLY A 78 3.87 -3.11 9.92
CA GLY A 78 3.73 -2.49 11.23
C GLY A 78 3.11 -3.42 12.26
N GLN A 79 2.05 -4.13 11.88
CA GLN A 79 1.45 -5.18 12.71
C GLN A 79 2.42 -6.32 13.05
N CYS A 80 3.19 -6.81 12.08
CA CYS A 80 4.16 -7.85 12.33
C CYS A 80 5.18 -7.40 13.39
N TYR A 81 5.73 -6.19 13.25
CA TYR A 81 6.67 -5.64 14.23
C TYR A 81 6.03 -5.38 15.59
N PHE A 82 4.79 -4.91 15.61
CA PHE A 82 4.03 -4.74 16.85
C PHE A 82 3.87 -6.07 17.60
N ARG A 83 3.49 -7.14 16.88
CA ARG A 83 3.34 -8.49 17.43
C ARG A 83 4.66 -9.11 17.89
N MET A 84 5.78 -8.64 17.35
CA MET A 84 7.12 -9.01 17.78
C MET A 84 7.65 -8.16 18.95
N GLY A 85 6.88 -7.18 19.45
CA GLY A 85 7.31 -6.26 20.50
C GLY A 85 8.32 -5.20 20.04
N LYS A 86 8.60 -5.10 18.73
CA LYS A 86 9.50 -4.10 18.16
C LYS A 86 8.73 -2.81 17.88
N ILE A 87 8.40 -2.09 18.96
CA ILE A 87 7.44 -0.97 18.93
C ILE A 87 7.92 0.18 18.04
N ASP A 88 9.20 0.57 18.09
CA ASP A 88 9.74 1.66 17.26
C ASP A 88 9.59 1.36 15.75
N LEU A 89 9.90 0.13 15.36
CA LEU A 89 9.73 -0.32 13.98
C LEU A 89 8.25 -0.33 13.60
N ALA A 90 7.38 -0.79 14.50
CA ALA A 90 5.94 -0.78 14.27
C ALA A 90 5.43 0.65 14.01
N ILE A 91 5.83 1.61 14.83
CA ILE A 91 5.48 3.04 14.69
C ILE A 91 5.93 3.57 13.32
N ASN A 92 7.19 3.32 12.94
CA ASN A 92 7.73 3.80 11.66
C ASN A 92 7.00 3.22 10.43
N TRP A 93 6.53 1.98 10.50
CA TRP A 93 5.77 1.39 9.40
C TRP A 93 4.29 1.80 9.41
N LEU A 94 3.69 1.93 10.60
CA LEU A 94 2.31 2.38 10.75
C LEU A 94 2.15 3.86 10.35
N SER A 95 3.14 4.72 10.58
CA SER A 95 3.12 6.12 10.12
C SER A 95 3.07 6.21 8.60
N LYS A 96 3.88 5.41 7.89
CA LYS A 96 3.83 5.33 6.41
C LYS A 96 2.48 4.85 5.90
N ALA A 97 1.87 3.88 6.59
CA ALA A 97 0.52 3.42 6.27
C ALA A 97 -0.50 4.54 6.49
N TYR A 98 -0.38 5.26 7.61
CA TYR A 98 -1.22 6.40 7.96
C TYR A 98 -1.20 7.48 6.88
N ASP A 99 -0.02 7.91 6.45
CA ASP A 99 0.12 8.94 5.43
C ASP A 99 -0.58 8.54 4.12
N LEU A 100 -0.37 7.30 3.65
CA LEU A 100 -0.96 6.83 2.40
C LEU A 100 -2.47 6.62 2.49
N PHE A 101 -2.97 6.05 3.59
CA PHE A 101 -4.41 5.90 3.78
C PHE A 101 -5.10 7.26 3.88
N ASN A 102 -4.49 8.23 4.56
CA ASN A 102 -5.03 9.58 4.71
C ASN A 102 -5.15 10.28 3.35
N ILE A 103 -4.08 10.26 2.55
CA ILE A 103 -4.10 10.79 1.16
C ILE A 103 -5.24 10.15 0.35
N LYS A 104 -5.34 8.81 0.37
CA LYS A 104 -6.37 8.09 -0.39
C LYS A 104 -7.78 8.35 0.12
N LEU A 105 -7.96 8.54 1.43
CA LEU A 105 -9.24 8.86 2.03
C LEU A 105 -9.73 10.22 1.54
N ILE A 106 -8.84 11.22 1.51
CA ILE A 106 -9.12 12.56 1.00
C ILE A 106 -9.51 12.49 -0.49
N GLU A 107 -8.76 11.74 -1.30
CA GLU A 107 -8.98 11.63 -2.74
C GLU A 107 -10.24 10.86 -3.13
N ASN A 108 -10.47 9.70 -2.52
CA ASN A 108 -11.45 8.73 -3.02
C ASN A 108 -12.71 8.61 -2.15
N ARG A 109 -12.67 9.06 -0.89
CA ARG A 109 -13.77 9.02 0.08
C ARG A 109 -14.58 7.71 0.09
N SER A 110 -13.95 6.57 -0.16
CA SER A 110 -14.65 5.28 -0.24
C SER A 110 -14.82 4.65 1.14
N TYR A 111 -15.97 4.00 1.37
CA TYR A 111 -16.27 3.33 2.64
C TYR A 111 -15.23 2.25 2.99
N ARG A 112 -14.69 1.55 1.98
CA ARG A 112 -13.65 0.53 2.16
C ARG A 112 -12.35 1.14 2.71
N TYR A 113 -11.91 2.29 2.19
CA TYR A 113 -10.72 2.97 2.70
C TYR A 113 -10.97 3.54 4.10
N LEU A 114 -12.17 4.05 4.37
CA LEU A 114 -12.52 4.55 5.70
C LEU A 114 -12.40 3.47 6.78
N ARG A 115 -12.89 2.25 6.52
CA ARG A 115 -12.75 1.14 7.47
C ARG A 115 -11.28 0.79 7.72
N ASN A 116 -10.51 0.57 6.67
CA ASN A 116 -9.10 0.21 6.79
C ASN A 116 -8.27 1.31 7.49
N TYR A 117 -8.57 2.57 7.19
CA TYR A 117 -7.94 3.72 7.84
C TYR A 117 -8.22 3.74 9.35
N ARG A 118 -9.46 3.47 9.76
CA ARG A 118 -9.83 3.39 11.19
C ARG A 118 -9.06 2.31 11.93
N ASP A 119 -9.00 1.11 11.35
CA ASP A 119 -8.30 -0.04 11.94
C ASP A 119 -6.78 0.23 12.05
N MET A 120 -6.21 0.81 11.01
CA MET A 120 -4.80 1.23 10.99
C MET A 120 -4.53 2.30 12.05
N LEU A 121 -5.36 3.34 12.12
CA LEU A 121 -5.18 4.45 13.07
C LEU A 121 -5.27 3.97 14.52
N GLN A 122 -6.21 3.08 14.83
CA GLN A 122 -6.32 2.48 16.17
C GLN A 122 -5.04 1.72 16.56
N MET A 123 -4.48 0.94 15.64
CA MET A 123 -3.22 0.23 15.89
C MET A 123 -2.05 1.18 16.04
N TYR A 124 -2.00 2.25 15.24
CA TYR A 124 -0.95 3.24 15.34
C TYR A 124 -0.99 3.98 16.69
N CYS A 125 -2.15 4.47 17.11
CA CYS A 125 -2.33 5.07 18.43
C CYS A 125 -1.96 4.10 19.57
N LYS A 126 -2.28 2.80 19.43
CA LYS A 126 -1.88 1.79 20.40
C LYS A 126 -0.37 1.64 20.50
N ALA A 127 0.34 1.63 19.36
CA ALA A 127 1.79 1.57 19.32
C ALA A 127 2.43 2.81 19.98
N LEU A 128 1.94 4.00 19.65
CA LEU A 128 2.39 5.27 20.22
C LEU A 128 2.22 5.30 21.75
N ARG A 129 1.06 4.88 22.27
CA ARG A 129 0.80 4.82 23.72
C ARG A 129 1.77 3.88 24.45
N ILE A 130 2.08 2.72 23.87
CA ILE A 130 3.06 1.78 24.44
C ILE A 130 4.46 2.41 24.45
N ASN A 131 4.79 3.22 23.43
CA ASN A 131 6.06 3.95 23.36
C ASN A 131 6.13 5.20 24.26
N GLY A 132 5.08 5.50 25.03
CA GLY A 132 5.01 6.69 25.88
C GLY A 132 4.55 7.97 25.15
N GLU A 133 4.25 7.90 23.86
CA GLU A 133 3.80 9.03 23.03
C GLU A 133 2.27 9.24 23.11
N THR A 134 1.71 9.18 24.32
CA THR A 134 0.25 9.23 24.55
C THR A 134 -0.38 10.53 24.03
N ALA A 135 0.28 11.68 24.23
CA ALA A 135 -0.23 12.96 23.75
C ALA A 135 -0.39 13.00 22.21
N LEU A 136 0.55 12.39 21.47
CA LEU A 136 0.46 12.30 20.02
C LEU A 136 -0.68 11.34 19.61
N ALA A 137 -0.81 10.21 20.29
CA ALA A 137 -1.90 9.27 20.06
C ALA A 137 -3.27 9.89 20.27
N ASP A 138 -3.43 10.72 21.31
CA ASP A 138 -4.71 11.38 21.64
C ASP A 138 -5.03 12.49 20.63
N LYS A 139 -4.02 13.25 20.19
CA LYS A 139 -4.16 14.24 19.11
C LYS A 139 -4.68 13.59 17.83
N LEU A 140 -4.11 12.45 17.43
CA LEU A 140 -4.53 11.71 16.24
C LEU A 140 -5.98 11.20 16.32
N ILE A 141 -6.44 10.81 17.52
CA ILE A 141 -7.85 10.42 17.73
C ILE A 141 -8.76 11.63 17.61
N TYR A 142 -8.38 12.77 18.21
CA TYR A 142 -9.15 14.00 18.14
C TYR A 142 -9.32 14.49 16.70
N GLU A 143 -8.25 14.52 15.90
CA GLU A 143 -8.30 14.90 14.48
C GLU A 143 -9.22 14.01 13.65
N LYS A 144 -9.32 12.72 14.00
CA LYS A 144 -10.18 11.76 13.31
C LYS A 144 -11.67 11.94 13.65
N ASP A 145 -11.98 12.25 14.90
CA ASP A 145 -13.37 12.29 15.39
C ASP A 145 -13.99 13.69 15.25
N PHE A 146 -13.18 14.75 15.24
CA PHE A 146 -13.64 16.15 15.26
C PHE A 146 -12.98 17.05 14.21
N GLY A 147 -12.09 16.52 13.36
CA GLY A 147 -11.51 17.25 12.24
C GLY A 147 -12.53 17.50 11.13
N SER A 148 -13.01 18.74 11.12
CA SER A 148 -13.90 19.39 10.14
C SER A 148 -13.33 19.40 8.72
#